data_AF-A0A2S6XHK7-F1
#
_entry.id   AF-A0A2S6XHK7-F1
#
_cell.length_a   1.000
_cell.length_b   1.000
_cell.length_c   1.000
_cell.angle_alpha   90.00
_cell.angle_beta   90.00
_cell.angle_gamma   90.00
#
_symmetry.space_group_name_H-M   'P 1'
#
loop_
_entity.id
_entity.type
_entity.pdbx_description
1 polymer ?
#
loop_
_entity_poly.entity_id
_entity_poly.type
_entity_poly.pdbx_seq_one_letter_code
_entity_poly.pdbx_strand_id
1 'polypeptide(L)'
;MEAKVLRSCWQWRNYPPGHEGGGARADAEVLLNTPGRQLLAGLCGVEEDVLARALSSWRQEDAKLSSGKDGVPTAAWRTGGAVAGPVAFGCRLCAARRTGTILRVVRYVPRWERACVRHGRWLLDADANQPLEHLDLRGLPEVVAAQRRWASVARRAVRAGAEPERVFALAHGVVARWWEQALQWERETIWPRRLHQVAGGDAGGDLERWRIVGRDALVFPEVVAVADALLDPAMAQLVWVDSGAGRPRALPADGRFCRRLGERLGRGWLGPLAATDHGGPLIAWMGSVIRLRRGAGGPPGYDNDPWWLRQEHHSSTMAGQLRVLSKEKKAPGSGTMWRTAVPAEQRRLITSTIDSTEEQLLQLRGVQTGPTADVARRLLRGLGHSAGLIENAWKRTAVAAVNGGVPLEEVAGWVDMPVEVLRKMLSAGGQESGG
;
A
#
# COMPACT_ATOMS: atom_id res chain seq x y z
N MET A 1 -9.11 -35.85 21.53
CA MET A 1 -7.70 -36.13 21.16
C MET A 1 -6.92 -34.83 21.29
N GLU A 2 -5.80 -34.81 22.01
CA GLU A 2 -5.00 -33.58 22.19
C GLU A 2 -4.26 -33.19 20.90
N ALA A 3 -4.06 -31.89 20.68
CA ALA A 3 -3.43 -31.35 19.47
C ALA A 3 -2.02 -31.91 19.20
N LYS A 4 -1.29 -32.30 20.26
CA LYS A 4 0.05 -32.91 20.15
C LYS A 4 0.00 -34.30 19.54
N VAL A 5 -1.00 -35.11 19.90
CA VAL A 5 -1.23 -36.47 19.39
C VAL A 5 -1.67 -36.42 17.93
N LEU A 6 -2.52 -35.46 17.56
CA LEU A 6 -2.89 -35.23 16.16
C LEU A 6 -1.66 -34.86 15.32
N ARG A 7 -0.79 -33.97 15.82
CA ARG A 7 0.40 -33.56 15.06
C ARG A 7 1.38 -34.70 14.79
N SER A 8 1.46 -35.73 15.64
CA SER A 8 2.32 -36.90 15.38
C SER A 8 1.86 -37.80 14.24
N CYS A 9 0.63 -37.62 13.74
CA CYS A 9 0.10 -38.39 12.62
C CYS A 9 0.70 -37.99 11.26
N TRP A 10 1.46 -36.89 11.18
CA TRP A 10 2.08 -36.41 9.95
C TRP A 10 3.59 -36.25 10.08
N GLN A 11 4.31 -36.56 9.01
CA GLN A 11 5.70 -36.14 8.83
C GLN A 11 5.74 -34.67 8.40
N TRP A 12 6.24 -33.80 9.28
CA TRP A 12 6.32 -32.36 9.03
C TRP A 12 7.59 -31.99 8.26
N ARG A 13 7.43 -31.25 7.16
CA ARG A 13 8.57 -30.80 6.31
C ARG A 13 9.21 -29.49 6.77
N ASN A 14 8.52 -28.73 7.60
CA ASN A 14 8.98 -27.45 8.14
C ASN A 14 8.21 -27.09 9.41
N TYR A 15 8.62 -26.00 10.06
CA TYR A 15 7.96 -25.43 11.22
C TYR A 15 6.87 -24.42 10.81
N PRO A 16 5.86 -24.19 11.69
CA PRO A 16 4.87 -23.14 11.47
C PRO A 16 5.53 -21.78 11.24
N PRO A 17 5.05 -20.97 10.27
CA PRO A 17 5.62 -19.65 10.04
C PRO A 17 5.33 -18.76 11.25
N GLY A 18 6.37 -18.08 11.72
CA GLY A 18 6.32 -17.18 12.87
C GLY A 18 6.48 -15.71 12.48
N HIS A 19 6.23 -14.82 13.44
CA HIS A 19 6.65 -13.42 13.34
C HIS A 19 8.13 -13.27 13.74
N GLU A 20 8.83 -12.24 13.24
CA GLU A 20 10.24 -11.94 13.58
C GLU A 20 10.47 -11.75 15.11
N GLY A 21 9.41 -11.51 15.90
CA GLY A 21 9.46 -11.39 17.37
C GLY A 21 9.03 -12.62 18.16
N GLY A 22 8.84 -13.78 17.51
CA GLY A 22 8.26 -14.97 18.12
C GLY A 22 6.72 -14.94 18.11
N GLY A 23 6.10 -16.13 18.13
CA GLY A 23 4.65 -16.30 18.04
C GLY A 23 4.17 -16.83 16.68
N ALA A 24 3.17 -17.70 16.71
CA ALA A 24 2.59 -18.30 15.51
C ALA A 24 1.72 -17.28 14.75
N ARG A 25 1.85 -17.24 13.43
CA ARG A 25 1.00 -16.40 12.59
C ARG A 25 -0.43 -16.93 12.57
N ALA A 26 -1.41 -16.02 12.56
CA ALA A 26 -2.82 -16.41 12.47
C ALA A 26 -3.20 -16.92 11.07
N ASP A 27 -2.47 -16.51 10.03
CA ASP A 27 -2.64 -16.98 8.64
C ASP A 27 -1.80 -18.23 8.32
N ALA A 28 -1.28 -18.96 9.31
CA ALA A 28 -0.56 -20.20 9.06
C ALA A 28 -1.51 -21.27 8.50
N GLU A 29 -1.15 -21.86 7.36
CA GLU A 29 -1.94 -22.84 6.63
C GLU A 29 -1.17 -24.15 6.52
N VAL A 30 -1.88 -25.28 6.53
CA VAL A 30 -1.29 -26.62 6.41
C VAL A 30 -1.65 -27.21 5.05
N LEU A 31 -0.62 -27.55 4.28
CA LEU A 31 -0.76 -28.33 3.05
C LEU A 31 -0.45 -29.80 3.33
N LEU A 32 -1.27 -30.68 2.77
CA LEU A 32 -1.21 -32.12 2.98
C LEU A 32 -1.02 -32.83 1.64
N ASN A 33 -0.16 -33.85 1.63
CA ASN A 33 -0.10 -34.76 0.49
C ASN A 33 -1.33 -35.69 0.46
N THR A 34 -1.49 -36.46 -0.61
CA THR A 34 -2.66 -37.35 -0.79
C THR A 34 -2.90 -38.30 0.40
N PRO A 35 -1.89 -39.06 0.90
CA PRO A 35 -2.08 -39.89 2.11
C PRO A 35 -2.47 -39.07 3.36
N GLY A 36 -1.91 -37.86 3.51
CA GLY A 36 -2.23 -36.97 4.62
C GLY A 36 -3.67 -36.46 4.60
N ARG A 37 -4.23 -36.22 3.40
CA ARG A 37 -5.63 -35.84 3.21
C ARG A 37 -6.59 -36.98 3.51
N GLN A 38 -6.29 -38.17 3.01
CA GLN A 38 -7.06 -39.39 3.31
C GLN A 38 -7.10 -39.68 4.81
N LEU A 39 -5.96 -39.53 5.49
CA LEU A 39 -5.89 -39.70 6.95
C LEU A 39 -6.76 -38.67 7.68
N LEU A 40 -6.70 -37.39 7.30
CA LEU A 40 -7.51 -36.35 7.94
C LEU A 40 -9.01 -36.57 7.69
N ALA A 41 -9.40 -36.95 6.47
CA ALA A 41 -10.78 -37.31 6.13
C ALA A 41 -11.30 -38.47 7.00
N GLY A 42 -10.50 -39.53 7.15
CA GLY A 42 -10.81 -40.67 8.02
C GLY A 42 -10.93 -40.29 9.50
N LEU A 43 -10.02 -39.47 10.02
CA LEU A 43 -10.07 -38.98 11.41
C LEU A 43 -11.29 -38.10 11.69
N CYS A 44 -11.71 -37.31 10.70
CA CYS A 44 -12.90 -36.46 10.81
C CYS A 44 -14.21 -37.23 10.57
N GLY A 45 -14.16 -38.41 9.94
CA GLY A 45 -15.34 -39.13 9.49
C GLY A 45 -16.12 -38.38 8.39
N VAL A 46 -15.39 -37.67 7.52
CA VAL A 46 -15.99 -36.79 6.50
C VAL A 46 -15.34 -37.06 5.14
N GLU A 47 -16.16 -37.14 4.09
CA GLU A 47 -15.71 -37.31 2.70
C GLU A 47 -14.76 -36.20 2.25
N GLU A 48 -13.75 -36.54 1.45
CA GLU A 48 -12.75 -35.59 0.95
C GLU A 48 -13.38 -34.42 0.18
N ASP A 49 -14.47 -34.66 -0.54
CA ASP A 49 -15.17 -33.61 -1.29
C ASP A 49 -15.85 -32.57 -0.40
N VAL A 50 -16.27 -32.96 0.82
CA VAL A 50 -16.79 -32.02 1.80
C VAL A 50 -15.65 -31.14 2.33
N LEU A 51 -14.50 -31.74 2.62
CA LEU A 51 -13.30 -31.00 3.07
C LEU A 51 -12.76 -30.09 1.96
N ALA A 52 -12.79 -30.53 0.70
CA ALA A 52 -12.41 -29.72 -0.45
C ALA A 52 -13.28 -28.47 -0.62
N ARG A 53 -14.58 -28.56 -0.29
CA ARG A 53 -15.49 -27.39 -0.29
C ARG A 53 -15.28 -26.48 0.92
N ALA A 54 -14.88 -27.04 2.05
CA ALA A 54 -14.73 -26.30 3.31
C ALA A 54 -13.37 -25.61 3.45
N LEU A 55 -12.31 -26.21 2.90
CA LEU A 55 -10.92 -25.81 3.11
C LEU A 55 -10.27 -25.40 1.77
N SER A 56 -9.99 -24.11 1.61
CA SER A 56 -9.40 -23.55 0.39
C SER A 56 -8.00 -24.11 0.07
N SER A 57 -7.29 -24.63 1.06
CA SER A 57 -5.98 -25.25 0.94
C SER A 57 -6.02 -26.75 0.61
N TRP A 58 -7.19 -27.41 0.65
CA TRP A 58 -7.29 -28.87 0.61
C TRP A 58 -6.61 -29.50 -0.59
N ARG A 59 -6.84 -28.95 -1.80
CA ARG A 59 -6.31 -29.50 -3.05
C ARG A 59 -5.01 -28.83 -3.49
N GLN A 60 -4.43 -27.96 -2.66
CA GLN A 60 -3.22 -27.23 -3.03
C GLN A 60 -2.00 -28.15 -2.88
N GLU A 61 -1.20 -28.21 -3.95
CA GLU A 61 0.04 -28.97 -3.97
C GLU A 61 1.22 -28.09 -3.54
N ASP A 62 2.30 -28.74 -3.15
CA ASP A 62 3.51 -28.05 -2.73
C ASP A 62 4.75 -28.86 -3.04
N ALA A 63 5.76 -28.20 -3.61
CA ALA A 63 7.02 -28.85 -4.00
C ALA A 63 7.74 -29.55 -2.83
N LYS A 64 7.54 -29.11 -1.57
CA LYS A 64 8.12 -29.79 -0.40
C LYS A 64 7.39 -31.08 -0.02
N LEU A 65 6.20 -31.33 -0.57
CA LEU A 65 5.42 -32.54 -0.36
C LEU A 65 5.72 -33.61 -1.41
N SER A 66 6.20 -33.22 -2.60
CA SER A 66 6.54 -34.11 -3.71
C SER A 66 7.80 -34.96 -3.50
N SER A 67 8.61 -34.66 -2.47
CA SER A 67 9.86 -35.37 -2.16
C SER A 67 9.73 -36.46 -1.09
N GLY A 68 8.49 -36.84 -0.73
CA GLY A 68 8.22 -37.86 0.28
C GLY A 68 8.25 -39.29 -0.26
N LYS A 69 8.45 -40.28 0.63
CA LYS A 69 8.20 -41.69 0.30
C LYS A 69 6.71 -41.89 -0.01
N ASP A 70 6.41 -42.68 -1.04
CA ASP A 70 5.04 -43.03 -1.40
C ASP A 70 4.28 -43.63 -0.21
N GLY A 71 3.05 -43.18 -0.01
CA GLY A 71 2.14 -43.68 1.04
C GLY A 71 2.31 -43.07 2.43
N VAL A 72 3.31 -42.24 2.71
CA VAL A 72 3.50 -41.63 4.05
C VAL A 72 2.73 -40.31 4.19
N PRO A 73 1.85 -40.14 5.19
CA PRO A 73 1.19 -38.86 5.49
C PRO A 73 2.21 -37.77 5.79
N THR A 74 2.24 -36.74 4.94
CA THR A 74 3.19 -35.62 5.03
C THR A 74 2.43 -34.30 5.08
N ALA A 75 2.93 -33.37 5.88
CA ALA A 75 2.39 -32.03 6.01
C ALA A 75 3.48 -30.95 5.88
N ALA A 76 3.11 -29.82 5.29
CA ALA A 76 3.97 -28.64 5.17
C ALA A 76 3.20 -27.38 5.54
N TRP A 77 3.83 -26.53 6.34
CA TRP A 77 3.30 -25.23 6.68
C TRP A 77 3.54 -24.22 5.57
N ARG A 78 2.55 -23.37 5.30
CA ARG A 78 2.61 -22.21 4.42
C ARG A 78 1.93 -21.01 5.06
N THR A 79 2.15 -19.84 4.47
CA THR A 79 1.34 -18.66 4.76
C THR A 79 0.10 -18.72 3.86
N GLY A 80 -1.08 -18.50 4.42
CA GLY A 80 -2.34 -18.56 3.67
C GLY A 80 -2.35 -17.58 2.50
N GLY A 81 -1.68 -16.44 2.64
CA GLY A 81 -1.44 -15.47 1.57
C GLY A 81 -0.82 -16.07 0.30
N ALA A 82 0.12 -17.00 0.47
CA ALA A 82 0.79 -17.69 -0.64
C ALA A 82 -0.03 -18.86 -1.19
N VAL A 83 -1.00 -19.36 -0.44
CA VAL A 83 -1.79 -20.56 -0.79
C VAL A 83 -3.06 -20.18 -1.53
N ALA A 84 -3.83 -19.23 -1.01
CA ALA A 84 -5.18 -18.95 -1.51
C ALA A 84 -5.50 -17.44 -1.64
N GLY A 85 -4.55 -16.56 -1.32
CA GLY A 85 -4.69 -15.11 -1.46
C GLY A 85 -4.89 -14.37 -0.13
N PRO A 86 -5.30 -13.09 -0.15
CA PRO A 86 -5.33 -12.23 1.03
C PRO A 86 -6.12 -12.82 2.20
N VAL A 87 -5.50 -12.87 3.39
CA VAL A 87 -6.09 -13.46 4.59
C VAL A 87 -6.43 -12.38 5.60
N ALA A 88 -7.68 -12.34 6.01
CA ALA A 88 -8.15 -11.49 7.10
C ALA A 88 -8.71 -12.34 8.24
N PHE A 89 -8.79 -11.78 9.44
CA PHE A 89 -9.59 -12.38 10.49
C PHE A 89 -11.06 -12.46 10.06
N GLY A 90 -11.79 -13.47 10.54
CA GLY A 90 -13.24 -13.54 10.38
C GLY A 90 -13.95 -12.86 11.55
N CYS A 91 -15.22 -12.50 11.34
CA CYS A 91 -16.01 -11.93 12.41
C CYS A 91 -16.39 -13.04 13.42
N ARG A 92 -15.79 -12.99 14.62
CA ARG A 92 -16.08 -13.94 15.72
C ARG A 92 -17.58 -14.04 16.06
N LEU A 93 -18.33 -12.95 15.96
CA LEU A 93 -19.78 -12.95 16.22
C LEU A 93 -20.56 -13.68 15.12
N CYS A 94 -20.13 -13.57 13.85
CA CYS A 94 -20.69 -14.38 12.77
C CYS A 94 -20.37 -15.86 12.98
N ALA A 95 -19.14 -16.18 13.37
CA ALA A 95 -18.71 -17.55 13.64
C ALA A 95 -19.53 -18.15 14.78
N ALA A 96 -19.61 -17.47 15.93
CA ALA A 96 -20.37 -17.90 17.09
C ALA A 96 -21.85 -18.15 16.77
N ARG A 97 -22.48 -17.29 15.96
CA ARG A 97 -23.87 -17.53 15.55
C ARG A 97 -24.06 -18.77 14.68
N ARG A 98 -23.03 -19.20 13.94
CA ARG A 98 -23.10 -20.39 13.07
C ARG A 98 -22.70 -21.67 13.79
N THR A 99 -21.72 -21.60 14.70
CA THR A 99 -21.12 -22.78 15.33
C THR A 99 -21.48 -22.95 16.80
N GLY A 100 -22.17 -21.97 17.40
CA GLY A 100 -22.43 -21.94 18.85
C GLY A 100 -21.23 -21.48 19.70
N THR A 101 -20.04 -21.33 19.10
CA THR A 101 -18.79 -21.09 19.84
C THR A 101 -18.04 -19.87 19.32
N ILE A 102 -17.58 -19.01 20.24
CA ILE A 102 -16.73 -17.86 19.92
C ILE A 102 -15.30 -18.36 19.64
N LEU A 103 -15.01 -18.60 18.36
CA LEU A 103 -13.69 -19.02 17.90
C LEU A 103 -13.02 -17.92 17.09
N ARG A 104 -11.70 -17.79 17.23
CA ARG A 104 -10.87 -17.08 16.25
C ARG A 104 -10.95 -17.84 14.94
N VAL A 105 -11.27 -17.12 13.87
CA VAL A 105 -11.38 -17.66 12.52
C VAL A 105 -10.63 -16.76 11.57
N VAL A 106 -10.12 -17.33 10.47
CA VAL A 106 -9.54 -16.58 9.36
C VAL A 106 -10.37 -16.82 8.10
N ARG A 107 -10.29 -15.89 7.14
CA ARG A 107 -10.99 -15.96 5.86
C ARG A 107 -10.07 -15.48 4.75
N TYR A 108 -10.13 -16.18 3.62
CA TYR A 108 -9.56 -15.74 2.35
C TYR A 108 -10.50 -14.71 1.72
N VAL A 109 -10.22 -13.44 1.96
CA VAL A 109 -11.06 -12.34 1.50
C VAL A 109 -10.22 -11.15 1.04
N PRO A 110 -10.51 -10.57 -0.14
CA PRO A 110 -9.82 -9.39 -0.61
C PRO A 110 -10.17 -8.16 0.25
N ARG A 111 -9.41 -7.08 0.09
CA ARG A 111 -9.54 -5.85 0.91
C ARG A 111 -10.94 -5.24 0.87
N TRP A 112 -11.63 -5.31 -0.26
CA TRP A 112 -12.97 -4.75 -0.45
C TRP A 112 -14.11 -5.58 0.15
N GLU A 113 -13.83 -6.73 0.78
CA GLU A 113 -14.85 -7.58 1.43
C GLU A 113 -14.64 -7.72 2.95
N ARG A 114 -13.85 -6.81 3.53
CA ARG A 114 -13.44 -6.89 4.94
C ARG A 114 -14.43 -6.27 5.90
N ALA A 115 -15.45 -5.54 5.45
CA ALA A 115 -16.46 -5.02 6.36
C ALA A 115 -17.54 -6.07 6.66
N CYS A 116 -17.59 -6.51 7.92
CA CYS A 116 -18.73 -7.20 8.48
C CYS A 116 -19.84 -6.20 8.80
N VAL A 117 -20.67 -5.90 7.80
CA VAL A 117 -21.80 -4.94 7.92
C VAL A 117 -22.73 -5.29 9.07
N ARG A 118 -22.99 -6.58 9.30
CA ARG A 118 -23.92 -7.05 10.33
C ARG A 118 -23.50 -6.71 11.76
N HIS A 119 -22.20 -6.73 12.02
CA HIS A 119 -21.67 -6.50 13.37
C HIS A 119 -20.88 -5.19 13.45
N GLY A 120 -20.86 -4.38 12.38
CA GLY A 120 -20.11 -3.13 12.32
C GLY A 120 -18.62 -3.32 12.58
N ARG A 121 -17.97 -4.27 11.90
CA ARG A 121 -16.54 -4.56 12.12
C ARG A 121 -15.75 -4.57 10.81
N TRP A 122 -14.61 -3.90 10.80
CA TRP A 122 -13.61 -4.09 9.73
C TRP A 122 -12.66 -5.21 10.14
N LEU A 123 -12.49 -6.20 9.28
CA LEU A 123 -11.65 -7.37 9.53
C LEU A 123 -10.20 -7.06 9.15
N LEU A 124 -9.27 -7.17 10.11
CA LEU A 124 -7.86 -6.86 9.90
C LEU A 124 -7.11 -8.02 9.24
N ASP A 125 -5.97 -7.72 8.60
CA ASP A 125 -5.11 -8.78 8.06
C ASP A 125 -4.65 -9.74 9.16
N ALA A 126 -4.77 -11.04 8.89
CA ALA A 126 -4.32 -12.10 9.80
C ALA A 126 -2.80 -12.34 9.73
N ASP A 127 -2.15 -11.75 8.73
CA ASP A 127 -0.74 -11.91 8.39
C ASP A 127 0.17 -10.95 9.22
N ALA A 128 -0.45 -9.95 9.84
CA ALA A 128 0.19 -8.87 10.56
C ALA A 128 0.39 -9.19 12.04
N ASN A 129 1.56 -8.84 12.56
CA ASN A 129 1.91 -9.05 13.97
C ASN A 129 1.26 -7.97 14.86
N GLN A 130 -0.05 -8.06 15.08
CA GLN A 130 -0.79 -7.11 15.91
C GLN A 130 -1.99 -7.77 16.60
N PRO A 131 -2.37 -7.30 17.80
CA PRO A 131 -3.33 -8.03 18.65
C PRO A 131 -4.81 -7.85 18.25
N LEU A 132 -5.15 -6.84 17.45
CA LEU A 132 -6.53 -6.56 17.09
C LEU A 132 -6.97 -7.48 15.96
N GLU A 133 -8.16 -8.07 16.05
CA GLU A 133 -8.71 -8.84 14.93
C GLU A 133 -9.63 -8.00 14.04
N HIS A 134 -10.13 -6.90 14.60
CA HIS A 134 -11.05 -6.03 13.91
C HIS A 134 -10.98 -4.60 14.43
N LEU A 135 -11.48 -3.67 13.62
CA LEU A 135 -11.82 -2.30 14.02
C LEU A 135 -13.33 -2.15 14.15
N ASP A 136 -13.77 -1.33 15.09
CA ASP A 136 -15.18 -0.98 15.26
C ASP A 136 -15.60 0.06 14.22
N LEU A 137 -16.68 -0.22 13.49
CA LEU A 137 -17.25 0.64 12.46
C LEU A 137 -18.55 1.32 12.91
N ARG A 138 -19.01 1.15 14.15
CA ARG A 138 -20.27 1.75 14.63
C ARG A 138 -20.28 3.27 14.52
N GLY A 139 -19.13 3.92 14.68
CA GLY A 139 -18.96 5.37 14.47
C GLY A 139 -18.68 5.79 13.03
N LEU A 140 -18.64 4.84 12.08
CA LEU A 140 -18.20 5.04 10.69
C LEU A 140 -19.25 4.50 9.68
N PRO A 141 -20.47 5.07 9.64
CA PRO A 141 -21.51 4.64 8.71
C PRO A 141 -21.08 4.74 7.24
N GLU A 142 -20.17 5.66 6.90
CA GLU A 142 -19.65 5.83 5.55
C GLU A 142 -18.88 4.60 5.02
N VAL A 143 -18.20 3.85 5.89
CA VAL A 143 -17.47 2.62 5.53
C VAL A 143 -18.46 1.51 5.19
N VAL A 144 -19.54 1.40 5.97
CA VAL A 144 -20.63 0.46 5.70
C VAL A 144 -21.36 0.82 4.41
N ALA A 145 -21.62 2.11 4.17
CA ALA A 145 -22.22 2.58 2.94
C ALA A 145 -21.32 2.29 1.73
N ALA A 146 -20.01 2.49 1.86
CA ALA A 146 -19.03 2.16 0.83
C ALA A 146 -19.02 0.65 0.52
N GLN A 147 -19.09 -0.22 1.54
CA GLN A 147 -19.16 -1.67 1.36
C GLN A 147 -20.38 -2.07 0.52
N ARG A 148 -21.53 -1.45 0.76
CA ARG A 148 -22.76 -1.70 -0.01
C ARG A 148 -22.64 -1.18 -1.45
N ARG A 149 -22.03 -0.01 -1.64
CA ARG A 149 -21.81 0.59 -2.97
C ARG A 149 -20.83 -0.22 -3.82
N TRP A 150 -19.84 -0.86 -3.20
CA TRP A 150 -18.81 -1.61 -3.92
C TRP A 150 -19.40 -2.67 -4.87
N ALA A 151 -20.45 -3.40 -4.46
CA ALA A 151 -21.10 -4.38 -5.33
C ALA A 151 -21.61 -3.77 -6.66
N SER A 152 -22.12 -2.53 -6.63
CA SER A 152 -22.54 -1.82 -7.84
C SER A 152 -21.38 -1.28 -8.66
N VAL A 153 -20.28 -0.88 -8.00
CA VAL A 153 -19.03 -0.45 -8.66
C VAL A 153 -18.38 -1.64 -9.38
N ALA A 154 -18.24 -2.79 -8.72
CA ALA A 154 -17.71 -4.01 -9.32
C ALA A 154 -18.53 -4.45 -10.55
N ARG A 155 -19.87 -4.41 -10.47
CA ARG A 155 -20.73 -4.67 -11.64
C ARG A 155 -20.55 -3.66 -12.77
N ARG A 156 -20.17 -2.42 -12.49
CA ARG A 156 -19.84 -1.43 -13.53
C ARG A 156 -18.48 -1.69 -14.13
N ALA A 157 -17.48 -2.10 -13.33
CA ALA A 157 -16.18 -2.52 -13.82
C ALA A 157 -16.31 -3.64 -14.85
N VAL A 158 -17.03 -4.71 -14.51
CA VAL A 158 -17.26 -5.85 -15.43
C VAL A 158 -17.96 -5.39 -16.71
N ARG A 159 -18.99 -4.53 -16.62
CA ARG A 159 -19.68 -3.99 -17.81
C ARG A 159 -18.79 -3.09 -18.67
N ALA A 160 -17.79 -2.46 -18.08
CA ALA A 160 -16.79 -1.66 -18.78
C ALA A 160 -15.61 -2.50 -19.29
N GLY A 161 -15.65 -3.84 -19.16
CA GLY A 161 -14.57 -4.73 -19.57
C GLY A 161 -13.34 -4.68 -18.66
N ALA A 162 -13.48 -4.21 -17.43
CA ALA A 162 -12.40 -4.10 -16.46
C ALA A 162 -12.60 -5.10 -15.30
N GLU A 163 -11.50 -5.71 -14.86
CA GLU A 163 -11.49 -6.57 -13.66
C GLU A 163 -11.71 -5.71 -12.39
N PRO A 164 -12.74 -6.00 -11.56
CA PRO A 164 -13.01 -5.25 -10.33
C PRO A 164 -11.79 -5.13 -9.40
N GLU A 165 -10.97 -6.17 -9.34
CA GLU A 165 -9.73 -6.27 -8.57
C GLU A 165 -8.73 -5.20 -9.01
N ARG A 166 -8.55 -5.02 -10.33
CA ARG A 166 -7.62 -4.03 -10.90
C ARG A 166 -8.11 -2.61 -10.66
N VAL A 167 -9.42 -2.38 -10.85
CA VAL A 167 -10.06 -1.08 -10.55
C VAL A 167 -9.88 -0.74 -9.07
N PHE A 168 -10.11 -1.69 -8.17
CA PHE A 168 -9.89 -1.49 -6.74
C PHE A 168 -8.43 -1.18 -6.45
N ALA A 169 -7.50 -1.96 -6.99
CA ALA A 169 -6.07 -1.79 -6.72
C ALA A 169 -5.59 -0.40 -7.14
N LEU A 170 -5.98 0.07 -8.33
CA LEU A 170 -5.63 1.40 -8.80
C LEU A 170 -6.22 2.49 -7.92
N ALA A 171 -7.52 2.43 -7.62
CA ALA A 171 -8.18 3.41 -6.76
C ALA A 171 -7.59 3.41 -5.33
N HIS A 172 -7.25 2.22 -4.80
CA HIS A 172 -6.58 2.06 -3.51
C HIS A 172 -5.19 2.68 -3.54
N GLY A 173 -4.40 2.48 -4.60
CA GLY A 173 -3.10 3.13 -4.78
C GLY A 173 -3.18 4.66 -4.79
N VAL A 174 -4.17 5.22 -5.50
CA VAL A 174 -4.43 6.67 -5.52
C VAL A 174 -4.69 7.20 -4.11
N VAL A 175 -5.64 6.59 -3.41
CA VAL A 175 -6.04 7.08 -2.08
C VAL A 175 -5.00 6.77 -1.01
N ALA A 176 -4.27 5.65 -1.12
CA ALA A 176 -3.17 5.34 -0.22
C ALA A 176 -2.05 6.38 -0.33
N ARG A 177 -1.74 6.86 -1.54
CA ARG A 177 -0.77 7.95 -1.72
C ARG A 177 -1.24 9.26 -1.08
N TRP A 178 -2.52 9.61 -1.26
CA TRP A 178 -3.14 10.75 -0.58
C TRP A 178 -3.11 10.59 0.95
N TRP A 179 -3.36 9.38 1.45
CA TRP A 179 -3.31 9.06 2.87
C TRP A 179 -1.93 9.34 3.48
N GLU A 180 -0.85 9.00 2.79
CA GLU A 180 0.52 9.28 3.26
C GLU A 180 0.80 10.79 3.36
N GLN A 181 0.20 11.60 2.48
CA GLN A 181 0.36 13.06 2.47
C GLN A 181 -0.64 13.79 3.39
N ALA A 182 -1.71 13.12 3.79
CA ALA A 182 -2.87 13.68 4.50
C ALA A 182 -2.53 14.54 5.72
N LEU A 183 -1.54 14.13 6.52
CA LEU A 183 -1.15 14.87 7.74
C LEU A 183 -0.65 16.28 7.46
N GLN A 184 -0.28 16.56 6.21
CA GLN A 184 0.30 17.81 5.79
C GLN A 184 -0.75 18.72 5.11
N TRP A 185 -2.00 18.26 5.00
CA TRP A 185 -3.08 19.02 4.38
C TRP A 185 -3.91 19.70 5.48
N GLU A 186 -3.81 21.02 5.59
CA GLU A 186 -4.53 21.78 6.62
C GLU A 186 -6.05 21.62 6.56
N ARG A 187 -6.59 21.39 5.35
CA ARG A 187 -8.03 21.21 5.11
C ARG A 187 -8.52 19.76 5.32
N GLU A 188 -7.62 18.83 5.64
CA GLU A 188 -7.93 17.44 5.90
C GLU A 188 -8.46 17.23 7.32
N THR A 189 -9.78 17.10 7.46
CA THR A 189 -10.44 16.88 8.76
C THR A 189 -11.12 15.53 8.88
N ILE A 190 -11.31 14.81 7.77
CA ILE A 190 -12.14 13.60 7.74
C ILE A 190 -11.35 12.41 8.24
N TRP A 191 -10.19 12.16 7.64
CA TRP A 191 -9.35 11.00 7.96
C TRP A 191 -8.81 11.04 9.39
N PRO A 192 -8.30 12.18 9.91
CA PRO A 192 -7.96 12.30 11.32
C PRO A 192 -9.14 11.99 12.24
N ARG A 193 -10.32 12.59 12.00
CA ARG A 193 -11.53 12.34 12.80
C ARG A 193 -11.90 10.86 12.84
N ARG A 194 -11.93 10.18 11.68
CA ARG A 194 -12.25 8.75 11.60
C ARG A 194 -11.19 7.90 12.31
N LEU A 195 -9.91 8.29 12.20
CA LEU A 195 -8.80 7.60 12.86
C LEU A 195 -8.96 7.63 14.39
N HIS A 196 -9.26 8.80 14.94
CA HIS A 196 -9.57 8.97 16.37
C HIS A 196 -10.77 8.10 16.80
N GLN A 197 -11.83 8.06 15.99
CA GLN A 197 -13.00 7.23 16.28
C GLN A 197 -12.67 5.72 16.34
N VAL A 198 -11.87 5.19 15.40
CA VAL A 198 -11.49 3.75 15.44
C VAL A 198 -10.47 3.42 16.52
N ALA A 199 -9.71 4.41 16.97
CA ALA A 199 -8.80 4.28 18.10
C ALA A 199 -9.53 4.26 19.47
N GLY A 200 -10.86 4.48 19.48
CA GLY A 200 -11.65 4.56 20.71
C GLY A 200 -11.63 5.95 21.36
N GLY A 201 -11.29 7.00 20.62
CA GLY A 201 -11.20 8.37 21.12
C GLY A 201 -9.92 9.03 20.64
N ASP A 202 -8.91 9.12 21.50
CA ASP A 202 -7.62 9.69 21.11
C ASP A 202 -6.63 8.62 20.66
N ALA A 203 -6.09 8.77 19.44
CA ALA A 203 -5.05 7.90 18.92
C ALA A 203 -3.65 8.27 19.45
N GLY A 204 -3.49 9.51 19.94
CA GLY A 204 -2.36 10.07 20.68
C GLY A 204 -1.02 9.36 20.49
N GLY A 205 -0.50 8.77 21.58
CA GLY A 205 0.84 8.16 21.65
C GLY A 205 1.11 6.97 20.72
N ASP A 206 0.11 6.53 19.94
CA ASP A 206 0.23 5.42 18.98
C ASP A 206 -0.32 5.79 17.59
N LEU A 207 -0.35 7.10 17.27
CA LEU A 207 -0.89 7.65 16.01
C LEU A 207 -0.31 6.95 14.79
N GLU A 208 0.99 6.70 14.74
CA GLU A 208 1.65 6.05 13.60
C GLU A 208 1.15 4.60 13.40
N ARG A 209 0.99 3.85 14.50
CA ARG A 209 0.43 2.50 14.42
C ARG A 209 -1.03 2.54 13.98
N TRP A 210 -1.83 3.46 14.52
CA TRP A 210 -3.22 3.63 14.11
C TRP A 210 -3.34 4.05 12.65
N ARG A 211 -2.39 4.81 12.12
CA ARG A 211 -2.36 5.15 10.71
C ARG A 211 -2.10 3.94 9.81
N ILE A 212 -1.33 2.97 10.29
CA ILE A 212 -1.06 1.72 9.57
C ILE A 212 -2.25 0.76 9.68
N VAL A 213 -2.72 0.50 10.91
CA VAL A 213 -3.78 -0.47 11.20
C VAL A 213 -5.13 0.00 10.67
N GLY A 214 -5.42 1.30 10.78
CA GLY A 214 -6.68 1.90 10.36
C GLY A 214 -6.81 2.13 8.86
N ARG A 215 -5.68 2.30 8.14
CA ARG A 215 -5.65 2.83 6.76
C ARG A 215 -6.77 2.28 5.89
N ASP A 216 -6.77 0.95 5.70
CA ASP A 216 -7.66 0.32 4.73
C ASP A 216 -9.14 0.51 5.07
N ALA A 217 -9.51 0.56 6.36
CA ALA A 217 -10.88 0.85 6.78
C ALA A 217 -11.25 2.33 6.57
N LEU A 218 -10.32 3.23 6.92
CA LEU A 218 -10.55 4.66 6.98
C LEU A 218 -10.62 5.31 5.59
N VAL A 219 -9.84 4.79 4.65
CA VAL A 219 -9.80 5.28 3.25
C VAL A 219 -10.79 4.58 2.34
N PHE A 220 -11.40 3.47 2.78
CA PHE A 220 -12.30 2.67 1.96
C PHE A 220 -13.44 3.47 1.30
N PRO A 221 -14.09 4.43 1.98
CA PRO A 221 -15.11 5.25 1.35
C PRO A 221 -14.60 6.03 0.13
N GLU A 222 -13.42 6.63 0.25
CA GLU A 222 -12.79 7.38 -0.83
C GLU A 222 -12.29 6.44 -1.93
N VAL A 223 -11.77 5.25 -1.60
CA VAL A 223 -11.38 4.24 -2.59
C VAL A 223 -12.56 3.83 -3.47
N VAL A 224 -13.70 3.54 -2.87
CA VAL A 224 -14.92 3.16 -3.62
C VAL A 224 -15.41 4.33 -4.49
N ALA A 225 -15.31 5.57 -4.00
CA ALA A 225 -15.71 6.75 -4.74
C ALA A 225 -14.76 7.09 -5.92
N VAL A 226 -13.45 6.94 -5.72
CA VAL A 226 -12.45 7.06 -6.80
C VAL A 226 -12.68 5.97 -7.85
N ALA A 227 -12.82 4.71 -7.44
CA ALA A 227 -13.12 3.61 -8.36
C ALA A 227 -14.38 3.88 -9.20
N ASP A 228 -15.45 4.37 -8.57
CA ASP A 228 -16.67 4.75 -9.28
C ASP A 228 -16.44 5.91 -10.27
N ALA A 229 -15.71 6.95 -9.84
CA ALA A 229 -15.40 8.09 -10.70
C ALA A 229 -14.55 7.69 -11.91
N LEU A 230 -13.54 6.85 -11.74
CA LEU A 230 -12.67 6.42 -12.84
C LEU A 230 -13.39 5.50 -13.84
N LEU A 231 -14.43 4.79 -13.41
CA LEU A 231 -15.27 3.98 -14.31
C LEU A 231 -16.27 4.81 -15.12
N ASP A 232 -16.49 6.08 -14.77
CA ASP A 232 -17.45 6.94 -15.46
C ASP A 232 -16.86 7.47 -16.79
N PRO A 233 -17.48 7.16 -17.95
CA PRO A 233 -17.01 7.66 -19.24
C PRO A 233 -16.95 9.20 -19.32
N ALA A 234 -17.79 9.91 -18.58
CA ALA A 234 -17.74 11.36 -18.51
C ALA A 234 -16.45 11.87 -17.85
N MET A 235 -15.91 11.13 -16.87
CA MET A 235 -14.64 11.47 -16.25
C MET A 235 -13.47 11.26 -17.23
N ALA A 236 -13.47 10.17 -17.99
CA ALA A 236 -12.51 9.96 -19.08
C ALA A 236 -12.60 11.06 -20.16
N GLN A 237 -13.81 11.54 -20.45
CA GLN A 237 -14.00 12.67 -21.36
C GLN A 237 -13.39 13.98 -20.82
N LEU A 238 -13.48 14.24 -19.52
CA LEU A 238 -12.84 15.42 -18.92
C LEU A 238 -11.32 15.37 -19.05
N VAL A 239 -10.70 14.20 -18.80
CA VAL A 239 -9.25 14.01 -19.03
C VAL A 239 -8.87 14.30 -20.48
N TRP A 240 -9.66 13.79 -21.42
CA TRP A 240 -9.42 14.02 -22.84
C TRP A 240 -9.43 15.52 -23.20
N VAL A 241 -10.43 16.24 -22.72
CA VAL A 241 -10.55 17.70 -22.93
C VAL A 241 -9.40 18.45 -22.24
N ASP A 242 -9.05 18.08 -21.02
CA ASP A 242 -7.95 18.69 -20.27
C ASP A 242 -6.61 18.51 -21.00
N SER A 243 -6.39 17.36 -21.66
CA SER A 243 -5.19 17.06 -22.45
C SER A 243 -5.03 17.86 -23.76
N GLY A 244 -6.00 18.72 -24.07
CA GLY A 244 -6.08 19.46 -25.34
C GLY A 244 -6.64 18.65 -26.51
N ALA A 245 -7.18 17.47 -26.22
CA ALA A 245 -7.74 16.55 -27.21
C ALA A 245 -6.76 16.31 -28.38
N GLY A 246 -7.17 16.70 -29.59
CA GLY A 246 -6.37 16.58 -30.82
C GLY A 246 -5.18 17.53 -30.93
N ARG A 247 -5.05 18.52 -30.04
CA ARG A 247 -3.88 19.40 -29.93
C ARG A 247 -3.23 19.22 -28.55
N PRO A 248 -2.22 18.33 -28.43
CA PRO A 248 -1.64 17.98 -27.15
C PRO A 248 -1.16 19.21 -26.35
N ARG A 249 -1.54 19.26 -25.07
CA ARG A 249 -1.02 20.22 -24.09
C ARG A 249 -0.74 19.54 -22.76
N ALA A 250 0.08 20.18 -21.93
CA ALA A 250 0.27 19.75 -20.55
C ALA A 250 -1.06 19.79 -19.78
N LEU A 251 -1.27 18.81 -18.88
CA LEU A 251 -2.45 18.78 -18.04
C LEU A 251 -2.40 19.96 -17.05
N PRO A 252 -3.46 20.79 -16.99
CA PRO A 252 -3.46 21.95 -16.12
C PRO A 252 -3.61 21.55 -14.64
N ALA A 253 -2.94 22.28 -13.75
CA ALA A 253 -3.03 22.09 -12.29
C ALA A 253 -4.45 22.33 -11.73
N ASP A 254 -5.32 23.00 -12.49
CA ASP A 254 -6.73 23.23 -12.18
C ASP A 254 -7.69 22.54 -13.18
N GLY A 255 -7.25 21.42 -13.77
CA GLY A 255 -8.03 20.65 -14.75
C GLY A 255 -9.46 20.31 -14.31
N ARG A 256 -10.37 20.28 -15.29
CA ARG A 256 -11.79 19.99 -15.05
C ARG A 256 -11.99 18.61 -14.44
N PHE A 257 -11.18 17.63 -14.86
CA PHE A 257 -11.20 16.28 -14.29
C PHE A 257 -10.90 16.29 -12.79
N CYS A 258 -9.79 16.90 -12.38
CA CYS A 258 -9.38 16.90 -10.97
C CYS A 258 -10.36 17.67 -10.08
N ARG A 259 -10.89 18.81 -10.56
CA ARG A 259 -11.98 19.53 -9.88
C ARG A 259 -13.21 18.67 -9.69
N ARG A 260 -13.68 18.02 -10.75
CA ARG A 260 -14.86 17.15 -10.69
C ARG A 260 -14.65 15.94 -9.79
N LEU A 261 -13.43 15.39 -9.75
CA LEU A 261 -13.07 14.30 -8.84
C LEU A 261 -13.15 14.77 -7.39
N GLY A 262 -12.60 15.94 -7.07
CA GLY A 262 -12.71 16.56 -5.75
C GLY A 262 -14.16 16.79 -5.33
N GLU A 263 -15.01 17.30 -6.22
CA GLU A 263 -16.46 17.47 -5.98
C GLU A 263 -17.15 16.15 -5.66
N ARG A 264 -16.90 15.07 -6.43
CA ARG A 264 -17.50 13.74 -6.20
C ARG A 264 -17.10 13.14 -4.86
N LEU A 265 -15.91 13.46 -4.38
CA LEU A 265 -15.42 13.04 -3.07
C LEU A 265 -16.00 13.90 -1.93
N GLY A 266 -16.69 15.01 -2.24
CA GLY A 266 -17.09 16.00 -1.24
C GLY A 266 -15.92 16.82 -0.71
N ARG A 267 -14.81 16.89 -1.46
CA ARG A 267 -13.53 17.50 -1.06
C ARG A 267 -12.99 18.35 -2.21
N GLY A 268 -13.67 19.45 -2.53
CA GLY A 268 -13.29 20.31 -3.66
C GLY A 268 -11.84 20.79 -3.61
N TRP A 269 -11.28 20.97 -2.42
CA TRP A 269 -9.87 21.33 -2.20
C TRP A 269 -8.86 20.24 -2.59
N LEU A 270 -9.28 18.97 -2.64
CA LEU A 270 -8.40 17.85 -2.99
C LEU A 270 -8.11 17.81 -4.50
N GLY A 271 -9.01 18.35 -5.32
CA GLY A 271 -8.86 18.37 -6.78
C GLY A 271 -7.54 19.01 -7.24
N PRO A 272 -7.27 20.27 -6.89
CA PRO A 272 -6.00 20.92 -7.23
C PRO A 272 -4.76 20.15 -6.73
N LEU A 273 -4.80 19.59 -5.52
CA LEU A 273 -3.69 18.79 -4.98
C LEU A 273 -3.47 17.49 -5.77
N ALA A 274 -4.55 16.82 -6.18
CA ALA A 274 -4.48 15.63 -7.02
C ALA A 274 -3.93 15.93 -8.42
N ALA A 275 -4.15 17.15 -8.94
CA ALA A 275 -3.61 17.57 -10.24
C ALA A 275 -2.09 17.83 -10.21
N THR A 276 -1.54 18.18 -9.05
CA THR A 276 -0.10 18.37 -8.83
C THR A 276 0.64 17.06 -8.50
N ASP A 277 -0.05 15.93 -8.45
CA ASP A 277 0.54 14.62 -8.19
C ASP A 277 1.09 13.96 -9.47
N HIS A 278 2.24 14.46 -9.95
CA HIS A 278 2.80 14.11 -11.26
C HIS A 278 3.42 12.70 -11.37
N GLY A 279 3.56 11.97 -10.25
CA GLY A 279 4.11 10.61 -10.22
C GLY A 279 3.14 9.54 -9.71
N GLY A 280 1.86 9.88 -9.54
CA GLY A 280 0.89 8.98 -8.92
C GLY A 280 0.17 8.02 -9.88
N PRO A 281 -0.53 7.00 -9.35
CA PRO A 281 -1.37 6.12 -10.16
C PRO A 281 -2.53 6.85 -10.87
N LEU A 282 -2.97 8.01 -10.36
CA LEU A 282 -4.02 8.81 -11.00
C LEU A 282 -3.56 9.41 -12.33
N ILE A 283 -2.37 10.03 -12.35
CA ILE A 283 -1.82 10.62 -13.58
C ILE A 283 -1.42 9.52 -14.58
N ALA A 284 -0.98 8.35 -14.11
CA ALA A 284 -0.74 7.18 -14.96
C ALA A 284 -2.04 6.73 -15.66
N TRP A 285 -3.15 6.61 -14.92
CA TRP A 285 -4.47 6.31 -15.47
C TRP A 285 -4.91 7.36 -16.51
N MET A 286 -4.79 8.66 -16.18
CA MET A 286 -5.12 9.76 -17.09
C MET A 286 -4.29 9.67 -18.38
N GLY A 287 -2.99 9.41 -18.27
CA GLY A 287 -2.09 9.21 -19.40
C GLY A 287 -2.50 8.04 -20.28
N SER A 288 -2.88 6.90 -19.70
CA SER A 288 -3.37 5.73 -20.46
C SER A 288 -4.65 6.04 -21.23
N VAL A 289 -5.62 6.74 -20.62
CA VAL A 289 -6.86 7.19 -21.29
C VAL A 289 -6.53 8.08 -22.51
N ILE A 290 -5.60 9.02 -22.35
CA ILE A 290 -5.19 9.93 -23.43
C ILE A 290 -4.51 9.16 -24.57
N ARG A 291 -3.60 8.23 -24.25
CA ARG A 291 -2.87 7.43 -25.25
C ARG A 291 -3.80 6.54 -26.05
N LEU A 292 -4.71 5.81 -25.38
CA LEU A 292 -5.71 4.97 -26.03
C LEU A 292 -6.56 5.77 -27.03
N ARG A 293 -7.02 6.96 -26.63
CA ARG A 293 -7.82 7.81 -27.51
C ARG A 293 -7.04 8.40 -28.69
N ARG A 294 -5.72 8.54 -28.56
CA ARG A 294 -4.86 9.01 -29.66
C ARG A 294 -4.41 7.90 -30.60
N GLY A 295 -4.71 6.63 -30.29
CA GLY A 295 -4.15 5.48 -31.02
C GLY A 295 -2.63 5.38 -30.90
N ALA A 296 -2.02 6.10 -29.95
CA ALA A 296 -0.59 6.04 -29.70
C ALA A 296 -0.31 4.87 -28.76
N GLY A 297 0.47 3.89 -29.23
CA GLY A 297 0.98 2.83 -28.36
C GLY A 297 1.80 3.42 -27.20
N GLY A 298 1.76 2.75 -26.05
CA GLY A 298 2.55 3.11 -24.88
C GLY A 298 4.06 3.04 -25.15
N PRO A 299 4.89 3.79 -24.41
CA PRO A 299 6.34 3.60 -24.42
C PRO A 299 6.70 2.13 -24.10
N PRO A 300 7.86 1.62 -24.54
CA PRO A 300 8.33 0.28 -24.17
C PRO A 300 8.27 0.07 -22.65
N GLY A 301 7.61 -1.01 -22.21
CA GLY A 301 7.40 -1.34 -20.79
C GLY A 301 6.14 -0.75 -20.14
N TYR A 302 5.30 -0.02 -20.89
CA TYR A 302 4.01 0.49 -20.41
C TYR A 302 2.88 -0.37 -20.96
N ASP A 303 2.05 -0.93 -20.08
CA ASP A 303 0.76 -1.49 -20.47
C ASP A 303 -0.18 -0.34 -20.93
N ASN A 304 -0.87 -0.54 -22.04
CA ASN A 304 -1.88 0.42 -22.51
C ASN A 304 -3.19 0.28 -21.73
N ASP A 305 -3.33 -0.75 -20.90
CA ASP A 305 -4.44 -0.90 -19.98
C ASP A 305 -4.47 0.24 -18.95
N PRO A 306 -5.53 1.07 -18.91
CA PRO A 306 -5.69 2.11 -17.90
C PRO A 306 -5.73 1.55 -16.47
N TRP A 307 -6.09 0.28 -16.30
CA TRP A 307 -6.21 -0.37 -14.99
C TRP A 307 -4.93 -1.07 -14.53
N TRP A 308 -3.86 -0.98 -15.32
CA TRP A 308 -2.57 -1.52 -14.92
C TRP A 308 -1.94 -0.63 -13.84
N LEU A 309 -1.59 -1.25 -12.71
CA LEU A 309 -0.93 -0.60 -11.58
C LEU A 309 0.52 -1.04 -11.46
N ARG A 310 1.43 -0.08 -11.62
CA ARG A 310 2.87 -0.30 -11.47
C ARG A 310 3.24 -0.76 -10.07
N GLN A 311 4.28 -1.60 -9.98
CA GLN A 311 4.76 -2.16 -8.71
C GLN A 311 5.06 -1.07 -7.67
N GLU A 312 5.68 0.05 -8.07
CA GLU A 312 6.00 1.18 -7.19
C GLU A 312 4.76 1.91 -6.62
N HIS A 313 3.60 1.76 -7.25
CA HIS A 313 2.34 2.36 -6.80
C HIS A 313 1.50 1.42 -5.93
N HIS A 314 1.93 0.16 -5.73
CA HIS A 314 1.25 -0.73 -4.78
C HIS A 314 1.53 -0.23 -3.36
N SER A 315 0.45 0.02 -2.63
CA SER A 315 0.55 0.39 -1.21
C SER A 315 1.24 -0.73 -0.42
N SER A 316 2.11 -0.36 0.52
CA SER A 316 2.70 -1.32 1.45
C SER A 316 1.62 -2.07 2.26
N THR A 317 1.87 -3.34 2.57
CA THR A 317 0.97 -4.13 3.42
C THR A 317 1.02 -3.67 4.87
N MET A 318 -0.08 -3.88 5.62
CA MET A 318 -0.12 -3.57 7.06
C MET A 318 1.00 -4.28 7.81
N ALA A 319 1.21 -5.58 7.55
CA ALA A 319 2.30 -6.35 8.13
C ALA A 319 3.69 -5.77 7.79
N GLY A 320 3.89 -5.32 6.54
CA GLY A 320 5.14 -4.69 6.12
C GLY A 320 5.42 -3.40 6.87
N GLN A 321 4.43 -2.50 6.93
CA GLN A 321 4.55 -1.21 7.62
C GLN A 321 4.76 -1.39 9.13
N LEU A 322 4.06 -2.32 9.77
CA LEU A 322 4.25 -2.62 11.21
C LEU A 322 5.64 -3.20 11.51
N ARG A 323 6.22 -4.00 10.59
CA ARG A 323 7.60 -4.47 10.73
C ARG A 323 8.60 -3.32 10.67
N VAL A 324 8.43 -2.40 9.71
CA VAL A 324 9.29 -1.20 9.60
C VAL A 324 9.18 -0.38 10.88
N LEU A 325 7.97 -0.04 11.33
CA LEU A 325 7.75 0.71 12.57
C LEU A 325 8.37 0.01 13.79
N SER A 326 8.29 -1.32 13.86
CA SER A 326 8.89 -2.09 14.97
C SER A 326 10.42 -2.09 14.92
N LYS A 327 11.02 -2.04 13.73
CA LYS A 327 12.48 -1.94 13.54
C LYS A 327 12.96 -0.53 13.90
N GLU A 328 12.25 0.51 13.46
CA GLU A 328 12.52 1.91 13.81
C GLU A 328 12.48 2.11 15.34
N LYS A 329 11.46 1.61 16.03
CA LYS A 329 11.36 1.68 17.50
C LYS A 329 12.47 0.94 18.26
N LYS A 330 13.17 0.00 17.62
CA LYS A 330 14.23 -0.82 18.23
C LYS A 330 15.65 -0.35 17.91
N ALA A 331 15.82 0.60 16.99
CA ALA A 331 17.14 1.08 16.60
C ALA A 331 17.76 1.94 17.74
N PRO A 332 18.99 1.65 18.20
CA PRO A 332 19.68 2.49 19.17
C PRO A 332 19.96 3.89 18.58
N GLY A 333 19.60 4.95 19.30
CA GLY A 333 19.73 6.36 18.87
C GLY A 333 18.40 7.13 18.69
N SER A 334 17.24 6.46 18.80
CA SER A 334 15.92 7.09 18.58
C SER A 334 15.47 7.99 19.76
N GLY A 335 16.09 9.16 19.92
CA GLY A 335 15.59 10.24 20.77
C GLY A 335 14.55 11.13 20.10
N THR A 336 14.62 11.29 18.77
CA THR A 336 13.70 12.16 18.03
C THR A 336 13.39 11.54 16.67
N MET A 337 12.15 11.07 16.49
CA MET A 337 11.68 10.59 15.19
C MET A 337 11.86 11.71 14.15
N TRP A 338 12.48 11.44 13.00
CA TRP A 338 12.66 12.39 11.89
C TRP A 338 11.36 13.12 11.51
N ARG A 339 10.24 12.40 11.56
CA ARG A 339 8.90 12.93 11.31
C ARG A 339 8.31 13.80 12.44
N THR A 340 8.92 13.80 13.61
CA THR A 340 8.56 14.68 14.72
C THR A 340 9.51 15.88 14.77
N ALA A 341 10.78 15.68 14.41
CA ALA A 341 11.83 16.70 14.45
C ALA A 341 11.79 17.70 13.29
N VAL A 342 11.46 17.25 12.09
CA VAL A 342 11.56 18.09 10.87
C VAL A 342 10.19 18.64 10.46
N PRO A 343 10.01 19.96 10.27
CA PRO A 343 8.76 20.53 9.79
C PRO A 343 8.27 19.93 8.46
N ALA A 344 6.95 19.85 8.28
CA ALA A 344 6.33 19.18 7.15
C ALA A 344 6.72 19.78 5.78
N GLU A 345 6.90 21.09 5.69
CA GLU A 345 7.30 21.80 4.48
C GLU A 345 8.72 21.41 4.04
N GLN A 346 9.64 21.31 5.00
CA GLN A 346 11.01 20.86 4.75
C GLN A 346 11.06 19.42 4.28
N ARG A 347 10.24 18.53 4.86
CA ARG A 347 10.15 17.13 4.40
C ARG A 347 9.62 17.01 2.98
N ARG A 348 8.56 17.75 2.62
CA ARG A 348 8.03 17.79 1.24
C ARG A 348 9.10 18.24 0.25
N LEU A 349 9.83 19.29 0.58
CA LEU A 349 10.90 19.81 -0.27
C LEU A 349 12.00 18.75 -0.46
N ILE A 350 12.42 18.07 0.60
CA ILE A 350 13.42 16.99 0.52
C ILE A 350 12.91 15.84 -0.36
N THR A 351 11.69 15.35 -0.12
CA THR A 351 11.10 14.27 -0.92
C THR A 351 10.96 14.66 -2.39
N SER A 352 10.43 15.85 -2.70
CA SER A 352 10.30 16.32 -4.09
C SER A 352 11.65 16.46 -4.81
N THR A 353 12.72 16.80 -4.09
CA THR A 353 14.08 16.88 -4.64
C THR A 353 14.63 15.49 -4.97
N ILE A 354 14.38 14.51 -4.09
CA ILE A 354 14.78 13.11 -4.29
C ILE A 354 14.00 12.50 -5.47
N ASP A 355 12.68 12.67 -5.51
CA ASP A 355 11.83 12.17 -6.60
C ASP A 355 12.23 12.77 -7.95
N SER A 356 12.53 14.08 -7.99
CA SER A 356 13.03 14.76 -9.20
C SER A 356 14.38 14.23 -9.66
N THR A 357 15.28 13.89 -8.72
CA THR A 357 16.58 13.27 -9.02
C THR A 357 16.39 11.88 -9.64
N GLU A 358 15.53 11.06 -9.04
CA GLU A 358 15.23 9.72 -9.53
C GLU A 358 14.71 9.77 -10.96
N GLU A 359 13.78 10.69 -11.25
CA GLU A 359 13.25 10.87 -12.60
C GLU A 359 14.33 11.31 -13.61
N GLN A 360 15.20 12.26 -13.25
CA GLN A 360 16.29 12.70 -14.12
C GLN A 360 17.25 11.55 -14.44
N LEU A 361 17.60 10.72 -13.45
CA LEU A 361 18.46 9.54 -13.66
C LEU A 361 17.78 8.49 -14.55
N LEU A 362 16.46 8.30 -14.40
CA LEU A 362 15.67 7.42 -15.28
C LEU A 362 15.60 7.94 -16.71
N GLN A 363 15.46 9.26 -16.91
CA GLN A 363 15.48 9.89 -18.24
C GLN A 363 16.84 9.74 -18.92
N LEU A 364 17.95 9.84 -18.17
CA LEU A 364 19.31 9.65 -18.70
C LEU A 364 19.55 8.22 -19.19
N ARG A 365 18.96 7.23 -18.53
CA ARG A 365 19.04 5.82 -18.96
C ARG A 365 18.41 5.57 -20.33
N GLY A 366 17.44 6.40 -20.73
CA GLY A 366 16.75 6.34 -22.03
C GLY A 366 17.46 7.05 -23.19
N VAL A 367 18.55 7.80 -22.92
CA VAL A 367 19.30 8.52 -23.96
C VAL A 367 20.29 7.57 -24.64
N GLN A 368 19.83 6.77 -25.60
CA GLN A 368 20.69 5.81 -26.33
C GLN A 368 20.73 5.99 -27.85
N THR A 369 20.03 7.00 -28.39
CA THR A 369 19.94 7.20 -29.85
C THR A 369 20.23 8.65 -30.24
N GLY A 370 21.22 8.83 -31.10
CA GLY A 370 21.65 10.12 -31.65
C GLY A 370 23.17 10.18 -31.87
N PRO A 371 23.69 11.27 -32.44
CA PRO A 371 25.13 11.47 -32.61
C PRO A 371 25.88 11.43 -31.27
N THR A 372 27.01 10.70 -31.21
CA THR A 372 27.78 10.42 -29.99
C THR A 372 28.10 11.67 -29.16
N ALA A 373 28.47 12.77 -29.83
CA ALA A 373 28.81 14.03 -29.16
C ALA A 373 27.60 14.69 -28.47
N ASP A 374 26.40 14.53 -29.02
CA ASP A 374 25.17 15.09 -28.45
C ASP A 374 24.62 14.21 -27.32
N VAL A 375 24.73 12.88 -27.45
CA VAL A 375 24.42 11.92 -26.38
C VAL A 375 25.36 12.15 -25.19
N ALA A 376 26.68 12.24 -25.42
CA ALA A 376 27.65 12.52 -24.36
C ALA A 376 27.40 13.87 -23.68
N ARG A 377 27.12 14.94 -24.44
CA ARG A 377 26.79 16.26 -23.86
C ARG A 377 25.48 16.26 -23.07
N ARG A 378 24.50 15.44 -23.44
CA ARG A 378 23.24 15.29 -22.70
C ARG A 378 23.42 14.47 -21.43
N LEU A 379 24.18 13.37 -21.51
CA LEU A 379 24.51 12.54 -20.35
C LEU A 379 25.31 13.33 -19.30
N LEU A 380 26.37 14.04 -19.70
CA LEU A 380 27.19 14.83 -18.79
C LEU A 380 26.40 15.98 -18.13
N ARG A 381 25.55 16.68 -18.90
CA ARG A 381 24.69 17.74 -18.33
C ARG A 381 23.63 17.19 -17.38
N GLY A 382 22.99 16.09 -17.72
CA GLY A 382 21.98 15.48 -16.84
C GLY A 382 22.59 14.89 -15.58
N LEU A 383 23.76 14.26 -15.67
CA LEU A 383 24.50 13.78 -14.49
C LEU A 383 24.94 14.94 -13.60
N GLY A 384 25.45 16.04 -14.18
CA GLY A 384 25.79 17.25 -13.43
C GLY A 384 24.59 17.89 -12.73
N HIS A 385 23.43 17.93 -13.40
CA HIS A 385 22.19 18.43 -12.80
C HIS A 385 21.68 17.52 -11.67
N SER A 386 21.70 16.20 -11.88
CA SER A 386 21.30 15.21 -10.88
C SER A 386 22.21 15.26 -9.65
N ALA A 387 23.52 15.43 -9.84
CA ALA A 387 24.47 15.62 -8.76
C ALA A 387 24.14 16.87 -7.91
N GLY A 388 23.76 17.98 -8.55
CA GLY A 388 23.32 19.19 -7.85
C GLY A 388 22.00 19.01 -7.08
N LEU A 389 21.05 18.22 -7.60
CA LEU A 389 19.82 17.90 -6.88
C LEU A 389 20.08 16.99 -5.67
N ILE A 390 20.93 15.98 -5.81
CA ILE A 390 21.39 15.14 -4.69
C ILE A 390 22.06 16.00 -3.63
N GLU A 391 22.94 16.91 -4.06
CA GLU A 391 23.64 17.83 -3.15
C GLU A 391 22.67 18.69 -2.35
N ASN A 392 21.68 19.26 -3.02
CA ASN A 392 20.63 20.05 -2.38
C ASN A 392 19.75 19.22 -1.45
N ALA A 393 19.39 17.99 -1.82
CA ALA A 393 18.56 17.12 -1.00
C ALA A 393 19.26 16.77 0.31
N TRP A 394 20.53 16.37 0.28
CA TRP A 394 21.25 16.01 1.52
C TRP A 394 21.54 17.24 2.37
N LYS A 395 21.91 18.40 1.79
CA LYS A 395 22.11 19.65 2.56
C LYS A 395 20.83 20.06 3.30
N ARG A 396 19.69 20.03 2.61
CA ARG A 396 18.37 20.31 3.23
C ARG A 396 18.03 19.31 4.33
N THR A 397 18.41 18.05 4.14
CA THR A 397 18.26 16.98 5.15
C THR A 397 19.13 17.25 6.38
N ALA A 398 20.40 17.63 6.19
CA ALA A 398 21.31 17.97 7.29
C ALA A 398 20.84 19.20 8.07
N VAL A 399 20.42 20.28 7.39
CA VAL A 399 19.84 21.47 8.05
C VAL A 399 18.60 21.11 8.85
N ALA A 400 17.70 20.33 8.26
CA ALA A 400 16.48 19.87 8.92
C ALA A 400 16.76 19.02 10.17
N ALA A 401 17.76 18.15 10.13
CA ALA A 401 18.19 17.33 11.27
C ALA A 401 18.67 18.18 12.44
N VAL A 402 19.58 19.12 12.15
CA VAL A 402 20.17 20.01 13.17
C VAL A 402 19.10 20.92 13.77
N ASN A 403 18.23 21.50 12.95
CA ASN A 403 17.09 22.30 13.42
C ASN A 403 16.09 21.47 14.24
N GLY A 404 16.00 20.16 13.96
CA GLY A 404 15.21 19.18 14.69
C GLY A 404 15.84 18.70 16.01
N GLY A 405 16.96 19.29 16.42
CA GLY A 405 17.64 18.98 17.68
C GLY A 405 18.60 17.80 17.63
N VAL A 406 18.94 17.29 16.44
CA VAL A 406 19.98 16.25 16.29
C VAL A 406 21.37 16.90 16.42
N PRO A 407 22.28 16.36 17.25
CA PRO A 407 23.64 16.87 17.38
C PRO A 407 24.38 16.90 16.04
N LEU A 408 25.15 17.96 15.79
CA LEU A 408 25.86 18.14 14.51
C LEU A 408 26.89 17.02 14.28
N GLU A 409 27.45 16.46 15.36
CA GLU A 409 28.36 15.31 15.36
C GLU A 409 27.69 14.05 14.82
N GLU A 410 26.41 13.85 15.12
CA GLU A 410 25.63 12.72 14.64
C GLU A 410 25.29 12.89 13.15
N VAL A 411 24.89 14.11 12.75
CA VAL A 411 24.62 14.44 11.33
C VAL A 411 25.89 14.32 10.47
N ALA A 412 27.04 14.75 11.00
CA ALA A 412 28.35 14.60 10.36
C ALA A 412 28.71 13.13 10.12
N GLY A 413 28.35 12.25 11.07
CA GLY A 413 28.48 10.80 10.93
C GLY A 413 27.57 10.21 9.84
N TRP A 414 26.40 10.80 9.56
CA TRP A 414 25.50 10.31 8.50
C TRP A 414 26.02 10.57 7.09
N VAL A 415 26.73 11.68 6.90
CA VAL A 415 27.25 12.11 5.60
C VAL A 415 28.76 11.84 5.43
N ASP A 416 29.35 11.09 6.37
CA ASP A 416 30.78 10.75 6.42
C ASP A 416 31.69 11.96 6.19
N MET A 417 31.43 13.04 6.94
CA MET A 417 32.11 14.32 6.76
C MET A 417 32.58 14.88 8.11
N PRO A 418 33.75 15.54 8.18
CA PRO A 418 34.16 16.22 9.42
C PRO A 418 33.16 17.32 9.82
N VAL A 419 32.84 17.40 11.12
CA VAL A 419 31.89 18.36 11.70
C VAL A 419 32.19 19.81 11.28
N GLU A 420 33.46 20.19 11.21
CA GLU A 420 33.88 21.54 10.81
C GLU A 420 33.62 21.86 9.32
N VAL A 421 33.68 20.85 8.47
CA VAL A 421 33.36 20.99 7.04
C VAL A 421 31.85 21.10 6.86
N LEU A 422 31.09 20.24 7.54
CA LEU A 422 29.62 20.30 7.56
C LEU A 422 29.13 21.66 8.07
N ARG A 423 29.70 22.18 9.17
CA ARG A 423 29.37 23.49 9.72
C ARG A 423 29.57 24.63 8.71
N LYS A 424 30.71 24.64 8.00
CA LYS A 424 30.99 25.66 6.98
C LYS A 424 30.02 25.57 5.79
N MET A 425 29.67 24.35 5.37
CA MET A 425 28.76 24.14 4.24
C MET A 425 27.32 24.53 4.54
N LEU A 426 26.84 24.30 5.77
CA LEU A 426 25.49 24.69 6.19
C LEU A 426 25.37 26.21 6.40
N SER A 427 26.44 26.88 6.83
CA SER A 427 26.50 28.34 7.00
C SER A 427 26.60 29.12 5.68
N ALA A 428 27.26 28.55 4.66
CA ALA A 428 27.43 29.21 3.36
C ALA A 428 26.13 29.29 2.52
N GLY A 429 25.17 28.38 2.74
CA GLY A 429 23.89 28.36 2.03
C GLY A 429 22.85 29.40 2.51
N GLY A 430 23.11 30.11 3.61
CA GLY A 430 22.20 31.11 4.17
C GLY A 430 22.22 32.48 3.48
N GLN A 431 23.22 32.77 2.64
CA GLN A 431 23.37 34.07 1.97
C GLN A 431 22.73 34.16 0.57
N GLU A 432 22.27 33.06 -0.02
CA GLU A 432 21.68 33.07 -1.38
C GLU A 432 20.15 33.21 -1.42
N SER A 433 19.47 33.43 -0.29
CA SER A 433 18.00 33.57 -0.22
C SER A 433 17.51 35.00 0.08
N GLY A 434 18.31 36.01 -0.23
CA GLY A 434 18.02 37.42 0.03
C GLY A 434 18.28 38.35 -1.17
N GLY A 435 17.81 37.98 -2.36
CA GLY A 435 17.86 38.79 -3.58
C GLY A 435 16.58 38.67 -4.38
#